data_AF-A0A2V8N6I9-F1
#
_entry.id   AF-A0A2V8N6I9-F1
#
_cell.length_a   1.000
_cell.length_b   1.000
_cell.length_c   1.000
_cell.angle_alpha   90.00
_cell.angle_beta   90.00
_cell.angle_gamma   90.00
#
_symmetry.space_group_name_H-M   'P 1'
#
loop_
_entity.id
_entity.type
_entity.pdbx_description
1 polymer ?
#
loop_
_entity_poly.entity_id
_entity_poly.type
_entity_poly.pdbx_seq_one_letter_code
_entity_poly.pdbx_strand_id
1 'polypeptide(L)'
;MARLEPLATRRVRYCRGSDGRQGLLKPLPLDLRAAALAEPSRVKVFATPETASRRTSNGSPNALRLSADSLRFGSRITWDGRSWEVVNVGESTVGMLSDQRLTELPIAAFETLIRENRAQVLSADRDPDADRAIRDCVSRASETDLRAATHRSGLIGQYLETGVLPVSTVVPERTFFRWLAHYRKAEAAYGSGFLGLLPQSSNRGNHRAKLAESSRRLMQECMPPAEPRFGSTCERLFGTANTQFIHNLRGNTQITRNGRQVTKAVNPKGLATWPLADLHRRLSEYFYEIHDTLAHPALGQCPRDAFRIGLASGGARVHRMVPYDDEFMMLTLPTTAKGTAKVMVSRGVKINHIYYWCDAFRQIEGEIVPVRYDPFDAGTAYVFVGKQWLQCHSECFATLKGRSEREIMLATTELHGRRRNHAASFNVTARHLAEFLESVKAEEILLTQRLRDRESLGIRLGIVAGAENTKAVVEQHAPARPTKDVGVDEVVGELYGEF
;
A
#
# COMPACT_ATOMS: atom_id res chain seq x y z
N MET A 1 21.77 57.71 20.80
CA MET A 1 20.41 58.29 20.77
C MET A 1 20.17 58.94 19.41
N ALA A 2 19.75 58.14 18.42
CA ALA A 2 19.16 58.61 17.17
C ALA A 2 17.97 57.68 16.88
N ARG A 3 16.76 58.26 16.85
CA ARG A 3 15.49 57.55 16.75
C ARG A 3 15.35 56.89 15.37
N LEU A 4 15.12 55.58 15.35
CA LEU A 4 14.64 54.85 14.17
C LEU A 4 13.13 55.11 14.04
N GLU A 5 12.72 55.86 13.01
CA GLU A 5 11.30 55.98 12.66
C GLU A 5 10.76 54.68 12.03
N PRO A 6 9.49 54.32 12.31
CA PRO A 6 8.86 53.16 11.72
C PRO A 6 8.60 53.41 10.22
N LEU A 7 9.12 52.53 9.36
CA LEU A 7 8.89 52.56 7.92
C LEU A 7 7.38 52.58 7.61
N ALA A 8 6.95 53.71 7.05
CA ALA A 8 5.58 54.00 6.65
C ALA A 8 4.99 52.88 5.77
N THR A 9 3.96 52.21 6.29
CA THR A 9 3.16 51.25 5.53
C THR A 9 2.19 52.02 4.62
N ARG A 10 2.64 52.48 3.44
CA ARG A 10 1.72 53.01 2.42
C ARG A 10 0.88 51.87 1.85
N ARG A 11 -0.40 51.81 2.24
CA ARG A 11 -1.43 50.92 1.66
C ARG A 11 -1.61 51.26 0.17
N VAL A 12 -1.11 50.40 -0.72
CA VAL A 12 -1.43 50.48 -2.15
C VAL A 12 -2.81 49.87 -2.37
N ARG A 13 -3.79 50.68 -2.80
CA ARG A 13 -5.10 50.22 -3.27
C ARG A 13 -4.97 49.85 -4.75
N TYR A 14 -5.30 48.62 -5.13
CA TYR A 14 -5.54 48.25 -6.53
C TYR A 14 -6.98 47.77 -6.76
N CYS A 15 -7.45 48.04 -7.97
CA CYS A 15 -8.83 48.03 -8.45
C CYS A 15 -9.45 46.63 -8.60
N ARG A 16 -10.79 46.60 -8.53
CA ARG A 16 -11.69 45.45 -8.65
C ARG A 16 -11.42 44.60 -9.91
N GLY A 17 -11.10 43.32 -9.71
CA GLY A 17 -11.32 42.23 -10.69
C GLY A 17 -12.64 41.51 -10.40
N SER A 18 -13.30 41.02 -11.43
CA SER A 18 -14.70 40.59 -11.51
C SER A 18 -15.06 39.26 -10.83
N ASP A 19 -14.53 38.97 -9.64
CA ASP A 19 -14.98 37.84 -8.82
C ASP A 19 -15.06 38.28 -7.35
N GLY A 20 -16.28 38.46 -6.87
CA GLY A 20 -16.62 39.06 -5.57
C GLY A 20 -16.23 38.24 -4.33
N ARG A 21 -14.96 37.91 -4.15
CA ARG A 21 -14.43 37.36 -2.90
C ARG A 21 -13.49 38.36 -2.22
N GLN A 22 -13.98 39.00 -1.16
CA GLN A 22 -13.15 39.85 -0.29
C GLN A 22 -12.27 38.97 0.60
N GLY A 23 -11.00 38.80 0.22
CA GLY A 23 -9.96 38.24 1.07
C GLY A 23 -8.99 39.34 1.52
N LEU A 24 -8.84 39.52 2.84
CA LEU A 24 -7.78 40.34 3.42
C LEU A 24 -6.42 39.68 3.16
N LEU A 25 -5.71 40.13 2.12
CA LEU A 25 -4.32 39.74 1.87
C LEU A 25 -3.42 40.45 2.89
N LYS A 26 -2.68 39.66 3.67
CA LYS A 26 -1.64 40.17 4.60
C LYS A 26 -0.55 40.90 3.80
N PRO A 27 -0.08 42.08 4.24
CA PRO A 27 1.03 42.77 3.59
C PRO A 27 2.31 41.92 3.71
N LEU A 28 2.96 41.64 2.57
CA LEU A 28 4.23 40.93 2.52
C LEU A 28 5.39 41.93 2.63
N PRO A 29 6.35 41.73 3.56
CA PRO A 29 7.53 42.59 3.68
C PRO A 29 8.45 42.43 2.45
N LEU A 30 8.83 43.59 1.89
CA LEU A 30 9.68 43.74 0.71
C LEU A 30 10.87 44.64 1.08
N ASP A 31 12.06 44.31 0.58
CA ASP A 31 13.23 45.17 0.74
C ASP A 31 13.41 46.06 -0.50
N LEU A 32 12.89 47.28 -0.42
CA LEU A 32 12.93 48.26 -1.51
C LEU A 32 14.29 48.96 -1.64
N ARG A 33 15.24 48.71 -0.72
CA ARG A 33 16.61 49.26 -0.81
C ARG A 33 17.50 48.41 -1.72
N ALA A 34 17.16 47.13 -1.92
CA ALA A 34 17.96 46.19 -2.70
C ALA A 34 17.62 46.18 -4.20
N ALA A 35 16.38 46.52 -4.59
CA ALA A 35 15.94 46.58 -6.00
C ALA A 35 14.65 47.41 -6.18
N ALA A 36 14.49 48.05 -7.34
CA ALA A 36 13.28 48.80 -7.68
C ALA A 36 12.11 47.86 -8.00
N LEU A 37 10.89 48.24 -7.59
CA LEU A 37 9.64 47.50 -7.85
C LEU A 37 9.34 47.27 -9.35
N ALA A 38 9.96 48.03 -10.24
CA ALA A 38 9.82 47.89 -11.68
C ALA A 38 10.53 46.64 -12.26
N GLU A 39 11.45 46.01 -11.50
CA GLU A 39 12.19 44.81 -11.92
C GLU A 39 11.79 43.57 -11.07
N PRO A 40 10.64 42.94 -11.34
CA PRO A 40 10.06 41.90 -10.47
C PRO A 40 10.93 40.64 -10.31
N SER A 41 11.89 40.39 -11.20
CA SER A 41 12.85 39.29 -11.11
C SER A 41 13.93 39.48 -10.03
N ARG A 42 14.15 40.73 -9.58
CA ARG A 42 15.20 41.08 -8.60
C ARG A 42 14.64 41.40 -7.20
N VAL A 43 13.33 41.62 -7.09
CA VAL A 43 12.65 41.93 -5.84
C VAL A 43 12.37 40.63 -5.06
N LYS A 44 12.98 40.50 -3.88
CA LYS A 44 12.77 39.34 -2.99
C LYS A 44 11.62 39.63 -2.03
N VAL A 45 10.64 38.74 -2.00
CA VAL A 45 9.48 38.80 -1.11
C VAL A 45 9.73 37.89 0.09
N PHE A 46 9.56 38.41 1.31
CA PHE A 46 9.80 37.65 2.53
C PHE A 46 8.49 37.24 3.19
N ALA A 47 8.47 36.04 3.78
CA ALA A 47 7.28 35.51 4.45
C ALA A 47 7.01 36.18 5.81
N THR A 48 8.05 36.71 6.46
CA THR A 48 7.96 37.35 7.80
C THR A 48 8.97 38.51 7.93
N PRO A 49 8.68 39.56 8.71
CA PRO A 49 9.60 40.69 8.87
C PRO A 49 10.93 40.30 9.53
N GLU A 50 10.94 39.29 10.41
CA GLU A 50 12.15 38.79 11.09
C GLU A 50 13.18 38.17 10.11
N THR A 51 12.70 37.54 9.04
CA THR A 51 13.58 37.01 7.97
C THR A 51 14.22 38.10 7.11
N ALA A 52 13.65 39.30 7.07
CA ALA A 52 14.24 40.43 6.35
C ALA A 52 15.40 41.04 7.16
N SER A 53 15.25 41.16 8.48
CA SER A 53 16.28 41.73 9.39
C SER A 53 17.51 40.84 9.56
N ARG A 54 17.39 39.51 9.46
CA ARG A 54 18.54 38.59 9.51
C ARG A 54 19.47 38.68 8.30
N ARG A 55 19.04 39.33 7.21
CA ARG A 55 19.76 39.31 5.93
C ARG A 55 20.40 40.63 5.56
N THR A 56 20.06 41.73 6.24
CA THR A 56 20.72 43.03 6.06
C THR A 56 22.20 43.02 6.48
N SER A 57 22.71 41.93 7.07
CA SER A 57 24.11 41.78 7.48
C SER A 57 24.98 40.91 6.57
N ASN A 58 24.48 40.32 5.49
CA ASN A 58 25.30 39.42 4.64
C ASN A 58 25.19 39.76 3.15
N GLY A 59 26.10 40.62 2.69
CA GLY A 59 26.41 40.80 1.26
C GLY A 59 27.55 39.87 0.82
N SER A 60 27.30 39.13 -0.27
CA SER A 60 28.22 38.44 -1.19
C SER A 60 29.31 37.47 -0.64
N PRO A 61 29.45 36.27 -1.24
CA PRO A 61 30.41 35.25 -0.81
C PRO A 61 31.78 35.52 -1.45
N ASN A 62 32.82 35.73 -0.63
CA ASN A 62 34.19 35.46 -1.05
C ASN A 62 35.10 35.36 0.17
N ALA A 63 35.75 34.21 0.32
CA ALA A 63 36.79 33.87 1.30
C ALA A 63 36.46 34.18 2.77
N LEU A 64 36.47 33.15 3.62
CA LEU A 64 36.50 33.32 5.08
C LEU A 64 37.76 34.14 5.47
N ARG A 65 37.62 35.46 5.51
CA ARG A 65 38.44 36.33 6.35
C ARG A 65 37.60 36.62 7.58
N LEU A 66 37.92 35.93 8.68
CA LEU A 66 37.41 36.24 10.01
C LEU A 66 37.64 37.73 10.27
N SER A 67 36.56 38.52 10.35
CA SER A 67 36.62 39.89 10.87
C SER A 67 36.49 39.84 12.40
N ALA A 68 37.16 40.75 13.10
CA ALA A 68 37.03 40.94 14.54
C ALA A 68 35.57 41.14 14.99
N ASP A 69 34.68 41.56 14.08
CA ASP A 69 33.24 41.73 14.29
C ASP A 69 32.48 40.43 14.64
N SER A 70 33.12 39.26 14.44
CA SER A 70 32.53 37.94 14.74
C SER A 70 32.85 37.41 16.14
N LEU A 71 33.70 38.10 16.92
CA LEU A 71 34.01 37.69 18.30
C LEU A 71 32.89 38.10 19.26
N ARG A 72 32.39 37.12 20.02
CA ARG A 72 31.47 37.34 21.14
C ARG A 72 32.13 36.96 22.46
N PHE A 73 31.69 37.60 23.55
CA PHE A 73 31.94 37.11 24.91
C PHE A 73 31.65 35.60 24.99
N GLY A 74 32.59 34.81 25.52
CA GLY A 74 32.54 33.34 25.61
C GLY A 74 33.03 32.59 24.37
N SER A 75 33.48 33.27 23.31
CA SER A 75 34.07 32.60 22.15
C SER A 75 35.41 31.97 22.53
N ARG A 76 35.65 30.73 22.09
CA ARG A 76 36.96 30.08 22.26
C ARG A 76 37.81 30.27 21.01
N ILE A 77 39.07 30.60 21.21
CA ILE A 77 40.06 30.76 20.15
C ILE A 77 41.27 29.88 20.47
N THR A 78 42.02 29.51 19.43
CA THR A 78 43.34 28.89 19.59
C THR A 78 44.40 29.91 19.19
N TRP A 79 45.36 30.20 20.08
CA TRP A 79 46.48 31.11 19.81
C TRP A 79 47.77 30.47 20.33
N ASP A 80 48.76 30.32 19.44
CA ASP A 80 50.03 29.58 19.68
C ASP A 80 49.81 28.17 20.27
N GLY A 81 48.78 27.47 19.77
CA GLY A 81 48.44 26.11 20.17
C GLY A 81 47.75 25.96 21.54
N ARG A 82 47.49 27.07 22.26
CA ARG A 82 46.73 27.08 23.51
C ARG A 82 45.31 27.58 23.31
N SER A 83 44.36 27.03 24.06
CA SER A 83 42.96 27.48 24.03
C SER A 83 42.78 28.70 24.93
N TRP A 84 42.19 29.74 24.37
CA TRP A 84 41.83 30.97 25.07
C TRP A 84 40.33 31.21 24.96
N GLU A 85 39.74 31.76 26.01
CA GLU A 85 38.34 32.17 26.06
C GLU A 85 38.25 33.70 26.06
N VAL A 86 37.40 34.25 25.22
CA VAL A 86 37.23 35.71 25.11
C VAL A 86 36.28 36.16 26.21
N VAL A 87 36.82 36.87 27.20
CA VAL A 87 36.07 37.33 28.39
C VAL A 87 35.66 38.79 28.26
N ASN A 88 36.31 39.59 27.40
CA ASN A 88 35.84 40.95 27.14
C ASN A 88 36.21 41.40 25.73
N VAL A 89 35.32 42.13 25.08
CA VAL A 89 35.58 42.80 23.80
C VAL A 89 35.21 44.27 24.01
N GLY A 90 36.21 45.10 24.31
CA GLY A 90 36.06 46.56 24.41
C GLY A 90 36.16 47.24 23.05
N GLU A 91 36.14 48.58 23.04
CA GLU A 91 36.30 49.37 21.81
C GLU A 91 37.76 49.46 21.32
N SER A 92 38.73 49.19 22.20
CA SER A 92 40.17 49.28 21.89
C SER A 92 40.98 48.04 22.29
N THR A 93 40.47 47.21 23.22
CA THR A 93 41.17 46.01 23.73
C THR A 93 40.24 44.79 23.78
N VAL A 94 40.81 43.61 23.56
CA VAL A 94 40.17 42.30 23.73
C VAL A 94 40.82 41.60 24.92
N GLY A 95 40.02 41.26 25.93
CA GLY A 95 40.43 40.47 27.09
C GLY A 95 40.22 38.98 26.83
N MET A 96 41.31 38.21 26.89
CA MET A 96 41.34 36.77 26.65
C MET A 96 41.87 36.04 27.88
N LEU A 97 41.31 34.87 28.19
CA LEU A 97 41.63 34.10 29.39
C LEU A 97 42.14 32.71 28.99
N SER A 98 43.30 32.32 29.53
CA SER A 98 43.83 30.95 29.42
C SER A 98 44.49 30.57 30.75
N ASP A 99 44.19 29.39 31.29
CA ASP A 99 44.71 28.86 32.56
C ASP A 99 44.72 29.89 33.71
N GLN A 100 43.60 30.60 33.90
CA GLN A 100 43.38 31.63 34.92
C GLN A 100 44.22 32.92 34.78
N ARG A 101 44.95 33.10 33.66
CA ARG A 101 45.64 34.35 33.32
C ARG A 101 44.82 35.15 32.31
N LEU A 102 44.41 36.35 32.71
CA LEU A 102 43.77 37.33 31.84
C LEU A 102 44.83 38.12 31.08
N THR A 103 44.75 38.12 29.75
CA THR A 103 45.59 38.93 28.87
C THR A 103 44.71 39.89 28.08
N GLU A 104 45.00 41.18 28.17
CA GLU A 104 44.33 42.21 27.38
C GLU A 104 45.24 42.59 26.20
N LEU A 105 44.70 42.49 24.99
CA LEU A 105 45.44 42.75 23.76
C LEU A 105 44.71 43.84 22.95
N PRO A 106 45.40 44.84 22.39
CA PRO A 106 44.75 45.82 21.51
C PRO A 106 44.08 45.13 20.32
N ILE A 107 42.89 45.59 19.92
CA ILE A 107 42.14 44.99 18.79
C ILE A 107 42.98 44.97 17.51
N ALA A 108 43.75 46.03 17.24
CA ALA A 108 44.66 46.10 16.11
C ALA A 108 45.72 44.99 16.11
N ALA A 109 46.25 44.63 17.29
CA ALA A 109 47.20 43.54 17.45
C ALA A 109 46.51 42.17 17.32
N PHE A 110 45.27 42.06 17.77
CA PHE A 110 44.47 40.85 17.65
C PHE A 110 44.10 40.56 16.18
N GLU A 111 43.72 41.59 15.43
CA GLU A 111 43.48 41.51 14.00
C GLU A 111 44.73 41.12 13.21
N THR A 112 45.92 41.58 13.61
CA THR A 112 47.17 41.10 12.99
C THR A 112 47.41 39.62 13.25
N LEU A 113 47.10 39.11 14.44
CA LEU A 113 47.25 37.68 14.76
C LEU A 113 46.29 36.78 13.96
N ILE A 114 45.07 37.26 13.68
CA ILE A 114 44.12 36.59 12.79
C ILE A 114 44.62 36.66 11.34
N ARG A 115 45.12 37.82 10.89
CA ARG A 115 45.64 38.01 9.52
C ARG A 115 46.85 37.14 9.22
N GLU A 116 47.69 36.89 10.22
CA GLU A 116 48.86 36.01 10.15
C GLU A 116 48.54 34.53 10.41
N ASN A 117 47.26 34.16 10.56
CA ASN A 117 46.80 32.79 10.87
C ASN A 117 47.35 32.19 12.19
N ARG A 118 47.86 33.03 13.09
CA ARG A 118 48.37 32.60 14.41
C ARG A 118 47.27 32.39 15.44
N ALA A 119 46.09 32.97 15.20
CA ALA A 119 44.89 32.78 16.01
C ALA A 119 43.71 32.29 15.16
N GLN A 120 43.00 31.23 15.60
CA GLN A 120 41.80 30.70 14.94
C GLN A 120 40.61 30.66 15.90
N VAL A 121 39.43 31.11 15.46
CA VAL A 121 38.20 31.07 16.26
C VAL A 121 37.54 29.70 16.12
N LEU A 122 37.32 29.01 17.25
CA LEU A 122 36.54 27.77 17.30
C LEU A 122 35.05 28.16 17.32
N SER A 123 34.36 28.02 16.19
CA SER A 123 32.93 28.35 16.09
C SER A 123 32.09 27.44 17.01
N ALA A 124 31.51 28.01 18.07
CA ALA A 124 30.66 27.31 19.04
C ALA A 124 29.17 27.21 18.63
N ASP A 125 28.78 27.80 17.49
CA ASP A 125 27.36 27.97 17.11
C ASP A 125 26.76 26.83 16.26
N ARG A 126 27.33 25.61 16.26
CA ARG A 126 26.72 24.47 15.54
C ARG A 126 25.79 23.68 16.47
N ASP A 127 24.53 23.56 16.06
CA ASP A 127 23.53 22.75 16.76
C ASP A 127 23.97 21.27 16.78
N PRO A 128 24.23 20.67 17.97
CA PRO A 128 24.71 19.30 18.09
C PRO A 128 23.70 18.25 17.57
N ASP A 129 22.40 18.57 17.53
CA ASP A 129 21.37 17.69 16.98
C ASP A 129 21.39 17.69 15.44
N ALA A 130 21.67 18.85 14.83
CA ALA A 130 21.92 18.94 13.40
C ALA A 130 23.15 18.09 13.02
N ASP A 131 24.27 18.22 13.76
CA ASP A 131 25.49 17.46 13.49
C ASP A 131 25.28 15.93 13.63
N ARG A 132 24.40 15.48 14.52
CA ARG A 132 24.02 14.06 14.62
C ARG A 132 23.22 13.61 13.40
N ALA A 133 22.20 14.37 12.97
CA ALA A 133 21.41 14.05 11.79
C ALA A 133 22.24 14.00 10.50
N ILE A 134 23.28 14.84 10.40
CA ILE A 134 24.25 14.84 9.30
C ILE A 134 25.03 13.52 9.28
N ARG A 135 25.62 13.10 10.40
CA ARG A 135 26.38 11.83 10.52
C ARG A 135 25.51 10.61 10.21
N ASP A 136 24.27 10.62 10.68
CA ASP A 136 23.30 9.56 10.45
C ASP A 136 22.85 9.43 8.99
N CYS A 137 22.71 10.55 8.29
CA CYS A 137 22.36 10.53 6.86
C CYS A 137 23.54 10.06 6.00
N VAL A 138 24.76 10.50 6.31
CA VAL A 138 25.97 10.14 5.56
C VAL A 138 26.32 8.67 5.76
N SER A 139 26.20 8.13 6.98
CA SER A 139 26.46 6.71 7.27
C SER A 139 25.49 5.75 6.58
N ARG A 140 24.27 6.19 6.25
CA ARG A 140 23.25 5.40 5.55
C ARG A 140 23.30 5.51 4.03
N ALA A 141 24.03 6.49 3.48
CA ALA A 141 24.12 6.70 2.04
C ALA A 141 25.08 5.70 1.40
N SER A 142 24.65 5.06 0.32
CA SER A 142 25.53 4.21 -0.48
C SER A 142 26.53 5.04 -1.30
N GLU A 143 27.61 4.43 -1.79
CA GLU A 143 28.61 5.11 -2.62
C GLU A 143 27.99 5.70 -3.90
N THR A 144 27.01 5.01 -4.49
CA THR A 144 26.28 5.49 -5.67
C THR A 144 25.39 6.70 -5.35
N ASP A 145 24.80 6.74 -4.16
CA ASP A 145 24.00 7.87 -3.69
C ASP A 145 24.86 9.12 -3.47
N LEU A 146 26.06 8.94 -2.91
CA LEU A 146 27.04 10.01 -2.72
C LEU A 146 27.53 10.57 -4.05
N ARG A 147 27.90 9.72 -5.02
CA ARG A 147 28.29 10.16 -6.37
C ARG A 147 27.18 10.96 -7.06
N ALA A 148 25.93 10.53 -6.93
CA ALA A 148 24.78 11.24 -7.48
C ALA A 148 24.57 12.61 -6.81
N ALA A 149 24.77 12.73 -5.49
CA ALA A 149 24.69 13.99 -4.78
C ALA A 149 25.82 14.96 -5.17
N THR A 150 27.05 14.47 -5.30
CA THR A 150 28.22 15.25 -5.76
C THR A 150 28.04 15.80 -7.17
N HIS A 151 27.52 14.98 -8.09
CA HIS A 151 27.19 15.45 -9.43
C HIS A 151 26.12 16.55 -9.41
N ARG A 152 25.06 16.38 -8.61
CA ARG A 152 23.99 17.39 -8.46
C ARG A 152 24.51 18.68 -7.84
N SER A 153 25.40 18.60 -6.85
CA SER A 153 25.95 19.79 -6.18
C SER A 153 26.84 20.59 -7.12
N GLY A 154 27.60 19.95 -8.01
CA GLY A 154 28.41 20.63 -9.03
C GLY A 154 27.56 21.50 -9.96
N LEU A 155 26.44 20.97 -10.46
CA LEU A 155 25.52 21.70 -11.33
C LEU A 155 24.84 22.88 -10.61
N ILE A 156 24.49 22.69 -9.33
CA ILE A 156 23.89 23.77 -8.52
C ILE A 156 24.92 24.85 -8.20
N GLY A 157 26.17 24.48 -7.89
CA GLY A 157 27.27 25.41 -7.65
C GLY A 157 27.51 26.33 -8.85
N GLN A 158 27.64 25.75 -10.04
CA GLN A 158 27.80 26.51 -11.29
C GLN A 158 26.66 27.52 -11.52
N TYR A 159 25.41 27.12 -11.24
CA TYR A 159 24.25 28.02 -11.34
C TYR A 159 24.26 29.13 -10.29
N LEU A 160 24.69 28.85 -9.06
CA LEU A 160 24.77 29.86 -8.00
C LEU A 160 25.88 30.90 -8.27
N GLU A 161 26.95 30.50 -8.93
CA GLU A 161 28.07 31.38 -9.31
C GLU A 161 27.79 32.20 -10.57
N THR A 162 27.23 31.58 -11.62
CA THR A 162 27.10 32.21 -12.94
C THR A 162 25.69 32.71 -13.24
N GLY A 163 24.67 32.23 -12.51
CA GLY A 163 23.25 32.51 -12.79
C GLY A 163 22.69 31.80 -14.02
N VAL A 164 23.48 30.99 -14.72
CA VAL A 164 23.10 30.33 -15.98
C VAL A 164 22.64 28.89 -15.71
N LEU A 165 21.47 28.53 -16.24
CA LEU A 165 20.94 27.17 -16.15
C LEU A 165 21.78 26.17 -16.94
N PRO A 166 21.98 24.94 -16.44
CA PRO A 166 22.63 23.89 -17.22
C PRO A 166 21.82 23.56 -18.48
N VAL A 167 22.51 23.19 -19.55
CA VAL A 167 21.89 22.86 -20.84
C VAL A 167 20.82 21.78 -20.65
N SER A 168 19.63 21.97 -21.23
CA SER A 168 18.45 21.10 -21.08
C SER A 168 18.71 19.62 -21.42
N THR A 169 19.73 19.34 -22.25
CA THR A 169 20.18 17.98 -22.58
C THR A 169 20.80 17.23 -21.40
N VAL A 170 21.31 17.93 -20.38
CA VAL A 170 21.92 17.33 -19.18
C VAL A 170 20.87 17.05 -18.11
N VAL A 171 19.96 18.00 -17.85
CA VAL A 171 18.88 17.85 -16.87
C VAL A 171 17.67 18.72 -17.27
N PRO A 172 16.44 18.19 -17.23
CA PRO A 172 15.23 19.00 -17.39
C PRO A 172 15.10 20.07 -16.30
N GLU A 173 14.67 21.28 -16.67
CA GLU A 173 14.55 22.44 -15.75
C GLU A 173 13.76 22.12 -14.47
N ARG A 174 12.62 21.42 -14.59
CA ARG A 174 11.79 21.02 -13.45
C ARG A 174 12.55 20.16 -12.44
N THR A 175 13.43 19.29 -12.93
CA THR A 175 14.24 18.41 -12.08
C THR A 175 15.34 19.21 -11.39
N PHE A 176 15.97 20.14 -12.11
CA PHE A 176 16.98 21.04 -11.57
C PHE A 176 16.42 21.94 -10.45
N PHE A 177 15.30 22.63 -10.70
CA PHE A 177 14.66 23.49 -9.69
C PHE A 177 14.18 22.71 -8.46
N ARG A 178 13.75 21.46 -8.64
CA ARG A 178 13.44 20.56 -7.53
C ARG A 178 14.68 20.30 -6.67
N TRP A 179 15.83 19.99 -7.28
CA TRP A 179 17.08 19.81 -6.54
C TRP A 179 17.54 21.09 -5.85
N LEU A 180 17.44 22.25 -6.50
CA LEU A 180 17.78 23.55 -5.91
C LEU A 180 16.89 23.87 -4.70
N ALA A 181 15.60 23.55 -4.77
CA ALA A 181 14.69 23.71 -3.63
C ALA A 181 15.08 22.80 -2.44
N HIS A 182 15.45 21.54 -2.72
CA HIS A 182 15.93 20.64 -1.68
C HIS A 182 17.28 21.08 -1.09
N TYR A 183 18.18 21.61 -1.93
CA TYR A 183 19.45 22.17 -1.49
C TYR A 183 19.25 23.33 -0.53
N ARG A 184 18.43 24.33 -0.90
CA ARG A 184 18.13 25.49 -0.03
C ARG A 184 17.41 25.09 1.26
N LYS A 185 16.53 24.08 1.21
CA LYS A 185 15.85 23.57 2.40
C LYS A 185 16.83 22.89 3.36
N ALA A 186 17.77 22.10 2.83
CA ALA A 186 18.80 21.44 3.64
C ALA A 186 19.84 22.44 4.18
N GLU A 187 20.19 23.47 3.41
CA GLU A 187 21.04 24.58 3.86
C GLU A 187 20.41 25.34 5.04
N ALA A 188 19.11 25.61 4.96
CA ALA A 188 18.38 26.28 6.05
C ALA A 188 18.23 25.41 7.32
N ALA A 189 18.16 24.08 7.17
CA ALA A 189 17.92 23.15 8.28
C ALA A 189 19.20 22.62 8.94
N TYR A 190 20.26 22.39 8.15
CA TYR A 190 21.47 21.69 8.59
C TYR A 190 22.76 22.46 8.30
N GLY A 191 22.67 23.67 7.74
CA GLY A 191 23.85 24.46 7.34
C GLY A 191 24.60 23.90 6.12
N SER A 192 24.18 22.77 5.56
CA SER A 192 24.77 22.15 4.37
C SER A 192 23.69 21.72 3.38
N GLY A 193 23.69 22.36 2.20
CA GLY A 193 22.74 22.04 1.13
C GLY A 193 22.97 20.66 0.49
N PHE A 194 24.18 20.09 0.64
CA PHE A 194 24.57 18.81 0.05
C PHE A 194 23.65 17.65 0.47
N LEU A 195 23.21 17.63 1.73
CA LEU A 195 22.37 16.57 2.28
C LEU A 195 21.00 16.48 1.61
N GLY A 196 20.48 17.62 1.13
CA GLY A 196 19.21 17.67 0.39
C GLY A 196 19.31 17.01 -0.99
N LEU A 197 20.52 16.75 -1.48
CA LEU A 197 20.77 16.17 -2.80
C LEU A 197 20.94 14.66 -2.79
N LEU A 198 20.97 14.02 -1.61
CA LEU A 198 21.05 12.57 -1.49
C LEU A 198 19.78 11.91 -2.06
N PRO A 199 19.89 10.91 -2.96
CA PRO A 199 18.75 10.13 -3.40
C PRO A 199 18.08 9.41 -2.21
N GLN A 200 16.76 9.57 -2.08
CA GLN A 200 15.95 8.80 -1.12
C GLN A 200 15.45 7.48 -1.74
N SER A 201 16.30 6.83 -2.54
CA SER A 201 15.98 5.60 -3.28
C SER A 201 15.52 4.47 -2.36
N SER A 202 16.15 4.33 -1.18
CA SER A 202 15.80 3.35 -0.14
C SER A 202 14.44 3.60 0.53
N ASN A 203 13.93 4.83 0.50
CA ASN A 203 12.59 5.16 1.02
C ASN A 203 11.51 5.05 -0.07
N ARG A 204 11.85 4.59 -1.28
CA ARG A 204 10.88 4.39 -2.35
C ARG A 204 10.27 3.01 -2.24
N GLY A 205 8.96 2.97 -2.03
CA GLY A 205 8.18 1.73 -2.03
C GLY A 205 7.29 1.62 -0.81
N ASN A 206 6.17 0.94 -0.96
CA ASN A 206 5.32 0.62 0.18
C ASN A 206 5.87 -0.63 0.89
N HIS A 207 6.75 -0.41 1.88
CA HIS A 207 7.29 -1.47 2.74
C HIS A 207 6.35 -1.86 3.87
N ARG A 208 5.14 -1.28 3.94
CA ARG A 208 4.15 -1.72 4.92
C ARG A 208 3.66 -3.11 4.56
N ALA A 209 3.50 -3.90 5.60
CA ALA A 209 2.82 -5.17 5.56
C ALA A 209 1.46 -5.06 4.85
N LYS A 210 1.30 -5.72 3.69
CA LYS A 210 0.02 -5.74 2.96
C LYS A 210 -1.03 -6.64 3.62
N LEU A 211 -0.58 -7.63 4.39
CA LEU A 211 -1.44 -8.60 5.07
C LEU A 211 -1.56 -8.22 6.55
N ALA A 212 -2.76 -8.41 7.09
CA ALA A 212 -3.02 -8.32 8.52
C ALA A 212 -2.15 -9.32 9.28
N GLU A 213 -1.83 -8.99 10.54
CA GLU A 213 -0.93 -9.79 11.36
C GLU A 213 -1.48 -11.21 11.63
N SER A 214 -2.80 -11.33 11.84
CA SER A 214 -3.48 -12.62 11.98
C SER A 214 -3.29 -13.52 10.76
N SER A 215 -3.47 -12.99 9.54
CA SER A 215 -3.25 -13.74 8.30
C SER A 215 -1.80 -14.17 8.12
N ARG A 216 -0.84 -13.35 8.58
CA ARG A 216 0.59 -13.68 8.51
C ARG A 216 0.98 -14.78 9.49
N ARG A 217 0.45 -14.76 10.71
CA ARG A 217 0.65 -15.84 11.70
C ARG A 217 0.09 -17.16 11.16
N LEU A 218 -1.13 -17.13 10.64
CA LEU A 218 -1.76 -18.30 10.01
C LEU A 218 -0.94 -18.82 8.81
N MET A 219 -0.40 -17.93 7.97
CA MET A 219 0.52 -18.32 6.91
C MET A 219 1.82 -18.94 7.44
N GLN A 220 2.38 -18.45 8.55
CA GLN A 220 3.59 -19.01 9.14
C GLN A 220 3.34 -20.37 9.80
N GLU A 221 2.18 -20.57 10.40
CA GLU A 221 1.74 -21.84 10.98
C GLU A 221 1.45 -22.89 9.90
N CYS A 222 0.77 -22.49 8.82
CA CYS A 222 0.37 -23.40 7.74
C CYS A 222 1.42 -23.56 6.64
N MET A 223 2.37 -22.62 6.51
CA MET A 223 3.47 -22.66 5.56
C MET A 223 4.75 -22.05 6.18
N PRO A 224 5.40 -22.80 7.10
CA PRO A 224 6.61 -22.32 7.75
C PRO A 224 7.69 -21.98 6.70
N PRO A 225 8.36 -20.81 6.78
CA PRO A 225 9.38 -20.41 5.81
C PRO A 225 10.52 -21.42 5.65
N ALA A 226 10.74 -22.26 6.66
CA ALA A 226 11.79 -23.28 6.72
C ALA A 226 11.32 -24.69 6.29
N GLU A 227 10.02 -24.90 6.04
CA GLU A 227 9.46 -26.20 5.61
C GLU A 227 8.78 -26.10 4.24
N PRO A 228 9.55 -25.95 3.15
CA PRO A 228 9.01 -25.83 1.79
C PRO A 228 8.24 -27.06 1.32
N ARG A 229 8.27 -28.17 2.08
CA ARG A 229 7.64 -29.46 1.74
C ARG A 229 6.28 -29.68 2.40
N PHE A 230 5.73 -28.71 3.14
CA PHE A 230 4.43 -28.87 3.80
C PHE A 230 3.30 -29.21 2.80
N GLY A 231 3.35 -28.69 1.58
CA GLY A 231 2.43 -29.03 0.48
C GLY A 231 2.84 -30.25 -0.38
N SER A 232 3.99 -30.87 -0.10
CA SER A 232 4.63 -31.83 -1.03
C SER A 232 3.81 -33.08 -1.32
N THR A 233 2.89 -33.48 -0.41
CA THR A 233 2.00 -34.61 -0.64
C THR A 233 0.94 -34.29 -1.70
N CYS A 234 0.27 -33.15 -1.58
CA CYS A 234 -0.71 -32.70 -2.58
C CYS A 234 -0.04 -32.38 -3.91
N GLU A 235 1.13 -31.72 -3.88
CA GLU A 235 1.91 -31.42 -5.09
C GLU A 235 2.36 -32.70 -5.81
N ARG A 236 2.82 -33.70 -5.06
CA ARG A 236 3.18 -35.01 -5.62
C ARG A 236 1.96 -35.68 -6.25
N LEU A 237 0.81 -35.66 -5.58
CA LEU A 237 -0.43 -36.20 -6.14
C LEU A 237 -0.82 -35.50 -7.44
N PHE A 238 -0.71 -34.16 -7.50
CA PHE A 238 -0.92 -33.42 -8.76
C PHE A 238 0.07 -33.82 -9.84
N GLY A 239 1.34 -34.01 -9.50
CA GLY A 239 2.36 -34.51 -10.43
C GLY A 239 2.02 -35.90 -10.99
N THR A 240 1.60 -36.81 -10.12
CA THR A 240 1.19 -38.18 -10.47
C THR A 240 -0.05 -38.16 -11.36
N ALA A 241 -1.10 -37.45 -10.95
CA ALA A 241 -2.35 -37.33 -11.71
C ALA A 241 -2.12 -36.69 -13.08
N ASN A 242 -1.24 -35.67 -13.16
CA ASN A 242 -0.88 -35.08 -14.44
C ASN A 242 -0.22 -36.11 -15.36
N THR A 243 0.78 -36.84 -14.86
CA THR A 243 1.57 -37.78 -15.66
C THR A 243 0.79 -39.02 -16.06
N GLN A 244 0.00 -39.58 -15.15
CA GLN A 244 -0.72 -40.84 -15.37
C GLN A 244 -2.07 -40.64 -16.06
N PHE A 245 -2.69 -39.46 -15.93
CA PHE A 245 -4.04 -39.22 -16.44
C PHE A 245 -4.10 -38.04 -17.40
N ILE A 246 -3.86 -36.80 -16.95
CA ILE A 246 -4.12 -35.58 -17.75
C ILE A 246 -3.29 -35.53 -19.03
N HIS A 247 -2.01 -35.90 -18.97
CA HIS A 247 -1.11 -35.90 -20.12
C HIS A 247 -1.46 -36.95 -21.17
N ASN A 248 -2.25 -37.96 -20.81
CA ASN A 248 -2.71 -39.00 -21.74
C ASN A 248 -4.00 -38.58 -22.46
N LEU A 249 -4.65 -37.49 -22.03
CA LEU A 249 -5.86 -36.98 -22.67
C LEU A 249 -5.53 -36.23 -23.97
N ARG A 250 -6.36 -36.45 -24.99
CA ARG A 250 -6.32 -35.70 -26.25
C ARG A 250 -6.66 -34.23 -25.99
N GLY A 251 -5.86 -33.33 -26.56
CA GLY A 251 -6.02 -31.89 -26.35
C GLY A 251 -5.34 -31.36 -25.08
N ASN A 252 -4.45 -32.14 -24.47
CA ASN A 252 -3.59 -31.64 -23.40
C ASN A 252 -2.66 -30.52 -23.90
N THR A 253 -2.16 -29.70 -22.97
CA THR A 253 -1.36 -28.51 -23.29
C THR A 253 0.14 -28.74 -23.25
N GLN A 254 0.64 -29.98 -23.15
CA GLN A 254 2.08 -30.23 -22.99
C GLN A 254 2.92 -29.66 -24.16
N ILE A 255 2.39 -29.76 -25.38
CA ILE A 255 3.04 -29.23 -26.58
C ILE A 255 3.20 -27.70 -26.56
N THR A 256 2.35 -26.98 -25.80
CA THR A 256 2.42 -25.50 -25.73
C THR A 256 3.65 -24.99 -24.99
N ARG A 257 4.36 -25.84 -24.25
CA ARG A 257 5.64 -25.49 -23.61
C ARG A 257 6.69 -25.07 -24.65
N ASN A 258 6.67 -25.69 -25.83
CA ASN A 258 7.51 -25.33 -26.97
C ASN A 258 6.62 -24.82 -28.11
N GLY A 259 6.21 -23.54 -28.04
CA GLY A 259 5.27 -22.94 -29.00
C GLY A 259 5.65 -23.10 -30.49
N ARG A 260 6.93 -23.30 -30.81
CA ARG A 260 7.43 -23.56 -32.18
C ARG A 260 6.97 -24.90 -32.77
N GLN A 261 6.58 -25.85 -31.92
CA GLN A 261 6.11 -27.19 -32.33
C GLN A 261 4.58 -27.25 -32.49
N VAL A 262 3.86 -26.19 -32.11
CA VAL A 262 2.39 -26.15 -32.19
C VAL A 262 1.97 -25.81 -33.62
N THR A 263 1.59 -26.83 -34.38
CA THR A 263 0.96 -26.67 -35.70
C THR A 263 -0.56 -26.54 -35.57
N LYS A 264 -1.24 -26.10 -36.64
CA LYS A 264 -2.71 -25.98 -36.67
C LYS A 264 -3.40 -27.33 -36.39
N ALA A 265 -2.83 -28.45 -36.84
CA ALA A 265 -3.37 -29.79 -36.66
C ALA A 265 -3.21 -30.32 -35.23
N VAL A 266 -2.13 -29.94 -34.53
CA VAL A 266 -1.81 -30.42 -33.17
C VAL A 266 -2.17 -29.37 -32.11
N ASN A 267 -2.91 -28.32 -32.48
CA ASN A 267 -3.31 -27.28 -31.55
C ASN A 267 -4.27 -27.85 -30.48
N PRO A 268 -3.89 -27.82 -29.18
CA PRO A 268 -4.71 -28.38 -28.11
C PRO A 268 -6.13 -27.83 -28.05
N LYS A 269 -6.33 -26.55 -28.41
CA LYS A 269 -7.66 -25.92 -28.43
C LYS A 269 -8.61 -26.58 -29.43
N GLY A 270 -8.10 -27.04 -30.58
CA GLY A 270 -8.90 -27.74 -31.58
C GLY A 270 -9.10 -29.23 -31.29
N LEU A 271 -8.27 -29.80 -30.42
CA LEU A 271 -8.33 -31.21 -30.01
C LEU A 271 -9.05 -31.42 -28.68
N ALA A 272 -9.46 -30.35 -28.00
CA ALA A 272 -10.21 -30.38 -26.76
C ALA A 272 -11.60 -31.00 -27.00
N THR A 273 -11.74 -32.25 -26.58
CA THR A 273 -12.94 -33.10 -26.84
C THR A 273 -13.74 -33.39 -25.58
N TRP A 274 -13.13 -33.19 -24.40
CA TRP A 274 -13.73 -33.54 -23.12
C TRP A 274 -14.59 -32.39 -22.56
N PRO A 275 -15.91 -32.57 -22.41
CA PRO A 275 -16.72 -31.63 -21.64
C PRO A 275 -16.41 -31.76 -20.15
N LEU A 276 -16.75 -30.74 -19.36
CA LEU A 276 -16.36 -30.69 -17.95
C LEU A 276 -16.97 -31.85 -17.14
N ALA A 277 -18.21 -32.22 -17.44
CA ALA A 277 -18.92 -33.30 -16.74
C ALA A 277 -18.22 -34.67 -16.93
N ASP A 278 -17.84 -35.02 -18.16
CA ASP A 278 -17.16 -36.28 -18.44
C ASP A 278 -15.74 -36.31 -17.88
N LEU A 279 -15.03 -35.19 -17.97
CA LEU A 279 -13.71 -35.06 -17.37
C LEU A 279 -13.78 -35.25 -15.86
N HIS A 280 -14.71 -34.57 -15.18
CA HIS A 280 -14.93 -34.70 -13.75
C HIS A 280 -15.25 -36.14 -13.35
N ARG A 281 -16.13 -36.81 -14.10
CA ARG A 281 -16.50 -38.22 -13.86
C ARG A 281 -15.29 -39.15 -13.97
N ARG A 282 -14.52 -39.08 -15.06
CA ARG A 282 -13.34 -39.95 -15.26
C ARG A 282 -12.22 -39.63 -14.29
N LEU A 283 -12.04 -38.37 -13.94
CA LEU A 283 -11.06 -37.94 -12.95
C LEU A 283 -11.45 -38.41 -11.54
N SER A 284 -12.74 -38.40 -11.19
CA SER A 284 -13.24 -38.99 -9.94
C SER A 284 -13.02 -40.50 -9.90
N GLU A 285 -13.33 -41.21 -10.98
CA GLU A 285 -13.04 -42.64 -11.12
C GLU A 285 -11.54 -42.94 -10.98
N TYR A 286 -10.68 -42.13 -11.61
CA TYR A 286 -9.23 -42.25 -11.45
C TYR A 286 -8.79 -42.07 -10.00
N PHE A 287 -9.24 -41.03 -9.31
CA PHE A 287 -8.80 -40.77 -7.94
C PHE A 287 -9.34 -41.80 -6.97
N TYR A 288 -10.64 -42.06 -7.01
CA TYR A 288 -11.30 -42.86 -6.00
C TYR A 288 -11.19 -44.35 -6.31
N GLU A 289 -11.29 -44.81 -7.55
CA GLU A 289 -11.29 -46.27 -7.83
C GLU A 289 -9.96 -46.81 -8.34
N ILE A 290 -9.21 -46.03 -9.11
CA ILE A 290 -7.94 -46.51 -9.69
C ILE A 290 -6.78 -46.23 -8.75
N HIS A 291 -6.46 -44.96 -8.50
CA HIS A 291 -5.31 -44.56 -7.71
C HIS A 291 -5.40 -45.02 -6.25
N ASP A 292 -6.59 -44.95 -5.64
CA ASP A 292 -6.80 -45.32 -4.24
C ASP A 292 -6.63 -46.84 -3.98
N THR A 293 -6.80 -47.68 -5.01
CA THR A 293 -6.70 -49.14 -4.92
C THR A 293 -5.32 -49.69 -5.31
N LEU A 294 -4.51 -48.88 -6.00
CA LEU A 294 -3.16 -49.29 -6.41
C LEU A 294 -2.22 -49.35 -5.20
N ALA A 295 -1.38 -50.40 -5.16
CA ALA A 295 -0.36 -50.54 -4.13
C ALA A 295 0.64 -49.36 -4.20
N HIS A 296 0.76 -48.61 -3.10
CA HIS A 296 1.65 -47.47 -3.05
C HIS A 296 3.04 -47.89 -2.56
N PRO A 297 4.13 -47.67 -3.33
CA PRO A 297 5.47 -48.19 -3.00
C PRO A 297 5.99 -47.81 -1.61
N ALA A 298 5.69 -46.59 -1.14
CA ALA A 298 6.13 -46.14 0.18
C ALA A 298 5.24 -46.61 1.33
N LEU A 299 3.98 -46.97 1.06
CA LEU A 299 3.05 -47.44 2.11
C LEU A 299 3.07 -48.97 2.21
N GLY A 300 3.52 -49.68 1.17
CA GLY A 300 3.45 -51.14 1.10
C GLY A 300 2.04 -51.71 0.94
N GLN A 301 1.03 -50.84 0.90
CA GLN A 301 -0.40 -51.15 0.78
C GLN A 301 -1.10 -50.07 -0.07
N CYS A 302 -2.38 -50.26 -0.39
CA CYS A 302 -3.13 -49.23 -1.12
C CYS A 302 -3.51 -48.05 -0.20
N PRO A 303 -3.59 -46.81 -0.73
CA PRO A 303 -4.00 -45.64 0.05
C PRO A 303 -5.35 -45.83 0.76
N ARG A 304 -6.30 -46.53 0.15
CA ARG A 304 -7.61 -46.83 0.74
C ARG A 304 -7.50 -47.64 2.02
N ASP A 305 -6.71 -48.70 2.00
CA ASP A 305 -6.52 -49.57 3.17
C ASP A 305 -5.76 -48.85 4.27
N ALA A 306 -4.72 -48.07 3.90
CA ALA A 306 -3.99 -47.23 4.84
C ALA A 306 -4.92 -46.22 5.54
N PHE A 307 -5.82 -45.58 4.78
CA PHE A 307 -6.81 -44.66 5.33
C PHE A 307 -7.77 -45.37 6.28
N ARG A 308 -8.29 -46.55 5.91
CA ARG A 308 -9.20 -47.34 6.76
C ARG A 308 -8.54 -47.78 8.06
N ILE A 309 -7.31 -48.28 8.02
CA ILE A 309 -6.54 -48.67 9.21
C ILE A 309 -6.27 -47.46 10.10
N GLY A 310 -5.88 -46.33 9.50
CA GLY A 310 -5.68 -45.07 10.20
C GLY A 310 -6.95 -44.55 10.88
N LEU A 311 -8.11 -44.67 10.22
CA LEU A 311 -9.39 -44.26 10.78
C LEU A 311 -9.86 -45.20 11.90
N ALA A 312 -9.64 -46.51 11.76
CA ALA A 312 -9.99 -47.49 12.78
C ALA A 312 -9.15 -47.33 14.06
N SER A 313 -7.87 -46.99 13.90
CA SER A 313 -6.96 -46.77 15.03
C SER A 313 -7.11 -45.38 15.66
N GLY A 314 -7.32 -44.34 14.85
CA GLY A 314 -7.38 -42.96 15.32
C GLY A 314 -8.79 -42.45 15.69
N GLY A 315 -9.84 -43.19 15.34
CA GLY A 315 -11.23 -42.79 15.52
C GLY A 315 -11.67 -41.64 14.61
N ALA A 316 -12.98 -41.40 14.55
CA ALA A 316 -13.54 -40.30 13.77
C ALA A 316 -13.38 -38.96 14.51
N ARG A 317 -12.78 -37.96 13.84
CA ARG A 317 -12.57 -36.60 14.40
C ARG A 317 -13.79 -35.72 14.23
N VAL A 318 -14.94 -36.14 14.75
CA VAL A 318 -16.23 -35.46 14.56
C VAL A 318 -16.21 -34.02 15.10
N HIS A 319 -15.49 -33.77 16.20
CA HIS A 319 -15.31 -32.42 16.77
C HIS A 319 -14.55 -31.43 15.85
N ARG A 320 -13.85 -31.94 14.82
CA ARG A 320 -13.16 -31.12 13.81
C ARG A 320 -13.98 -31.00 12.51
N MET A 321 -15.11 -31.69 12.42
CA MET A 321 -15.98 -31.63 11.25
C MET A 321 -16.65 -30.25 11.21
N VAL A 322 -16.49 -29.54 10.10
CA VAL A 322 -17.25 -28.33 9.82
C VAL A 322 -18.50 -28.75 9.05
N PRO A 323 -19.71 -28.60 9.62
CA PRO A 323 -20.93 -28.96 8.93
C PRO A 323 -21.12 -28.05 7.70
N TYR A 324 -21.67 -28.63 6.62
CA TYR A 324 -22.07 -27.86 5.44
C TYR A 324 -23.44 -27.23 5.68
N ASP A 325 -23.55 -26.25 6.57
CA ASP A 325 -24.78 -25.56 6.95
C ASP A 325 -24.86 -24.14 6.37
N ASP A 326 -25.94 -23.43 6.66
CA ASP A 326 -26.16 -22.06 6.19
C ASP A 326 -25.08 -21.09 6.71
N GLU A 327 -24.53 -21.36 7.90
CA GLU A 327 -23.44 -20.56 8.48
C GLU A 327 -22.15 -20.75 7.68
N PHE A 328 -21.79 -21.99 7.36
CA PHE A 328 -20.65 -22.31 6.49
C PHE A 328 -20.82 -21.70 5.09
N MET A 329 -22.01 -21.81 4.51
CA MET A 329 -22.33 -21.18 3.23
C MET A 329 -22.12 -19.67 3.30
N MET A 330 -22.66 -19.01 4.32
CA MET A 330 -22.45 -17.58 4.53
C MET A 330 -20.98 -17.22 4.72
N LEU A 331 -20.20 -18.00 5.47
CA LEU A 331 -18.79 -17.75 5.70
C LEU A 331 -17.94 -17.88 4.43
N THR A 332 -18.35 -18.73 3.49
CA THR A 332 -17.63 -19.02 2.25
C THR A 332 -18.01 -18.12 1.07
N LEU A 333 -19.17 -17.46 1.11
CA LEU A 333 -19.57 -16.52 0.06
C LEU A 333 -18.61 -15.33 -0.05
N PRO A 334 -18.22 -14.89 -1.26
CA PRO A 334 -17.30 -13.76 -1.41
C PRO A 334 -17.92 -12.44 -0.95
N THR A 335 -17.03 -11.52 -0.59
CA THR A 335 -17.34 -10.14 -0.25
C THR A 335 -16.81 -9.20 -1.33
N THR A 336 -17.20 -7.93 -1.29
CA THR A 336 -16.56 -6.89 -2.11
C THR A 336 -15.09 -6.66 -1.67
N ALA A 337 -14.30 -5.96 -2.49
CA ALA A 337 -12.91 -5.62 -2.17
C ALA A 337 -12.72 -4.85 -0.83
N LYS A 338 -13.76 -4.17 -0.35
CA LYS A 338 -13.77 -3.49 0.95
C LYS A 338 -14.36 -4.34 2.08
N GLY A 339 -14.97 -5.48 1.77
CA GLY A 339 -15.74 -6.31 2.73
C GLY A 339 -17.10 -5.71 3.13
N THR A 340 -17.24 -4.38 3.03
CA THR A 340 -18.43 -3.63 3.45
C THR A 340 -18.95 -2.74 2.33
N ALA A 341 -20.23 -2.37 2.40
CA ALA A 341 -20.82 -1.37 1.52
C ALA A 341 -21.74 -0.42 2.28
N LYS A 342 -21.87 0.81 1.78
CA LYS A 342 -22.69 1.85 2.39
C LYS A 342 -24.14 1.70 1.93
N VAL A 343 -25.08 1.70 2.89
CA VAL A 343 -26.52 1.74 2.61
C VAL A 343 -26.88 3.14 2.10
N MET A 344 -27.34 3.22 0.87
CA MET A 344 -27.84 4.44 0.25
C MET A 344 -29.33 4.59 0.51
N VAL A 345 -29.72 5.82 0.88
CA VAL A 345 -31.11 6.23 1.08
C VAL A 345 -31.96 5.81 -0.12
N SER A 346 -33.03 5.06 0.14
CA SER A 346 -34.00 4.60 -0.87
C SER A 346 -33.46 3.77 -2.05
N ARG A 347 -32.19 3.35 -2.04
CA ARG A 347 -31.59 2.51 -3.09
C ARG A 347 -30.89 1.26 -2.57
N GLY A 348 -30.63 1.21 -1.25
CA GLY A 348 -30.00 0.07 -0.61
C GLY A 348 -28.50 0.03 -0.89
N VAL A 349 -27.96 -1.15 -1.20
CA VAL A 349 -26.52 -1.37 -1.28
C VAL A 349 -26.08 -1.67 -2.71
N LYS A 350 -24.94 -1.13 -3.14
CA LYS A 350 -24.37 -1.40 -4.47
C LYS A 350 -23.22 -2.41 -4.43
N ILE A 351 -23.35 -3.48 -5.20
CA ILE A 351 -22.35 -4.54 -5.40
C ILE A 351 -22.19 -4.75 -6.91
N ASN A 352 -20.96 -4.74 -7.43
CA ASN A 352 -20.66 -5.05 -8.83
C ASN A 352 -21.62 -4.39 -9.86
N HIS A 353 -21.88 -3.08 -9.69
CA HIS A 353 -22.76 -2.25 -10.53
C HIS A 353 -24.28 -2.44 -10.34
N ILE A 354 -24.72 -3.38 -9.51
CA ILE A 354 -26.11 -3.71 -9.22
C ILE A 354 -26.49 -3.19 -7.82
N TYR A 355 -27.68 -2.61 -7.69
CA TYR A 355 -28.24 -2.22 -6.39
C TYR A 355 -29.13 -3.34 -5.85
N TYR A 356 -29.03 -3.56 -4.54
CA TYR A 356 -29.76 -4.56 -3.80
C TYR A 356 -30.54 -3.90 -2.66
N TRP A 357 -31.78 -4.35 -2.48
CA TRP A 357 -32.70 -3.82 -1.47
C TRP A 357 -33.17 -4.90 -0.49
N CYS A 358 -33.36 -4.50 0.75
CA CYS A 358 -33.99 -5.26 1.84
C CYS A 358 -34.76 -4.28 2.73
N ASP A 359 -35.89 -4.70 3.29
CA ASP A 359 -36.73 -3.83 4.13
C ASP A 359 -36.04 -3.35 5.40
N ALA A 360 -35.05 -4.10 5.90
CA ALA A 360 -34.22 -3.69 7.03
C ALA A 360 -33.46 -2.38 6.78
N PHE A 361 -33.19 -2.00 5.53
CA PHE A 361 -32.48 -0.76 5.21
C PHE A 361 -33.22 0.51 5.62
N ARG A 362 -34.54 0.45 5.80
CA ARG A 362 -35.34 1.60 6.26
C ARG A 362 -34.90 2.12 7.63
N GLN A 363 -34.29 1.26 8.46
CA GLN A 363 -33.88 1.60 9.82
C GLN A 363 -32.39 1.96 9.94
N ILE A 364 -31.57 1.66 8.93
CA ILE A 364 -30.09 1.76 8.97
C ILE A 364 -29.53 2.53 7.77
N GLU A 365 -30.24 3.57 7.32
CA GLU A 365 -29.81 4.38 6.18
C GLU A 365 -28.49 5.12 6.47
N GLY A 366 -27.54 5.04 5.53
CA GLY A 366 -26.24 5.70 5.64
C GLY A 366 -25.17 4.91 6.38
N GLU A 367 -25.52 3.79 7.03
CA GLU A 367 -24.57 2.91 7.71
C GLU A 367 -23.70 2.11 6.73
N ILE A 368 -22.55 1.66 7.21
CA ILE A 368 -21.63 0.79 6.47
C ILE A 368 -21.79 -0.62 7.01
N VAL A 369 -22.28 -1.52 6.17
CA VAL A 369 -22.65 -2.88 6.56
C VAL A 369 -21.76 -3.91 5.85
N PRO A 370 -21.41 -5.04 6.48
CA PRO A 370 -20.75 -6.16 5.82
C PRO A 370 -21.66 -6.79 4.77
N VAL A 371 -21.08 -7.17 3.62
CA VAL A 371 -21.86 -7.64 2.47
C VAL A 371 -21.20 -8.83 1.80
N ARG A 372 -22.03 -9.81 1.45
CA ARG A 372 -21.66 -11.00 0.70
C ARG A 372 -22.60 -11.17 -0.49
N TYR A 373 -22.14 -11.86 -1.52
CA TYR A 373 -22.94 -12.12 -2.73
C TYR A 373 -22.62 -13.51 -3.29
N ASP A 374 -23.55 -14.07 -4.07
CA ASP A 374 -23.34 -15.35 -4.76
C ASP A 374 -22.76 -15.11 -6.17
N PRO A 375 -21.55 -15.62 -6.48
CA PRO A 375 -20.98 -15.55 -7.83
C PRO A 375 -21.79 -16.24 -8.92
N PHE A 376 -22.71 -17.13 -8.57
CA PHE A 376 -23.57 -17.84 -9.50
C PHE A 376 -25.00 -17.29 -9.53
N ASP A 377 -25.34 -16.33 -8.68
CA ASP A 377 -26.64 -15.66 -8.66
C ASP A 377 -26.51 -14.14 -8.38
N ALA A 378 -26.48 -13.35 -9.46
CA ALA A 378 -26.52 -11.89 -9.41
C ALA A 378 -27.89 -11.30 -8.98
N GLY A 379 -28.90 -12.13 -8.76
CA GLY A 379 -30.19 -11.71 -8.23
C GLY A 379 -30.15 -11.49 -6.72
N THR A 380 -29.29 -12.22 -6.01
CA THR A 380 -29.31 -12.34 -4.55
C THR A 380 -28.01 -11.85 -3.94
N ALA A 381 -28.12 -11.06 -2.88
CA ALA A 381 -26.99 -10.69 -2.03
C ALA A 381 -27.38 -10.82 -0.55
N TYR A 382 -26.38 -10.83 0.32
CA TYR A 382 -26.58 -10.96 1.76
C TYR A 382 -25.90 -9.81 2.48
N VAL A 383 -26.59 -9.23 3.46
CA VAL A 383 -26.10 -8.10 4.23
C VAL A 383 -26.26 -8.40 5.71
N PHE A 384 -25.26 -8.03 6.50
CA PHE A 384 -25.26 -8.28 7.93
C PHE A 384 -25.84 -7.09 8.69
N VAL A 385 -27.01 -7.28 9.29
CA VAL A 385 -27.76 -6.26 10.04
C VAL A 385 -28.33 -6.89 11.31
N GLY A 386 -28.23 -6.20 12.46
CA GLY A 386 -28.87 -6.68 13.69
C GLY A 386 -28.36 -8.05 14.17
N LYS A 387 -27.06 -8.35 13.97
CA LYS A 387 -26.41 -9.64 14.25
C LYS A 387 -26.92 -10.83 13.41
N GLN A 388 -27.61 -10.57 12.30
CA GLN A 388 -28.11 -11.60 11.40
C GLN A 388 -27.77 -11.28 9.95
N TRP A 389 -27.61 -12.31 9.13
CA TRP A 389 -27.50 -12.16 7.68
C TRP A 389 -28.89 -12.10 7.07
N LEU A 390 -29.18 -11.01 6.36
CA LEU A 390 -30.45 -10.79 5.68
C LEU A 390 -30.25 -10.86 4.17
N GLN A 391 -31.18 -11.54 3.50
CA GLN A 391 -31.22 -11.63 2.05
C GLN A 391 -31.72 -10.31 1.45
N CYS A 392 -31.02 -9.86 0.41
CA CYS A 392 -31.33 -8.67 -0.37
C CYS A 392 -31.55 -9.08 -1.82
N HIS A 393 -32.52 -8.44 -2.46
CA HIS A 393 -32.87 -8.71 -3.85
C HIS A 393 -32.41 -7.56 -4.74
N SER A 394 -31.92 -7.88 -5.94
CA SER A 394 -31.52 -6.85 -6.90
C SER A 394 -32.74 -6.10 -7.48
N GLU A 395 -32.52 -4.87 -7.95
CA GLU A 395 -33.56 -4.05 -8.61
C GLU A 395 -34.24 -4.79 -9.77
N CYS A 396 -33.49 -5.62 -10.50
CA CYS A 396 -33.95 -6.41 -11.64
C CYS A 396 -33.88 -7.91 -11.33
N PHE A 397 -34.42 -8.33 -10.18
CA PHE A 397 -34.35 -9.71 -9.70
C PHE A 397 -34.80 -10.74 -10.74
N ALA A 398 -35.92 -10.50 -11.43
CA ALA A 398 -36.47 -11.43 -12.41
C ALA A 398 -35.47 -11.82 -13.52
N THR A 399 -34.67 -10.85 -14.00
CA THR A 399 -33.73 -11.05 -15.10
C THR A 399 -32.35 -11.50 -14.62
N LEU A 400 -31.93 -11.02 -13.44
CA LEU A 400 -30.59 -11.24 -12.87
C LEU A 400 -30.49 -12.52 -12.03
N LYS A 401 -31.62 -13.11 -11.62
CA LYS A 401 -31.63 -14.37 -10.88
C LYS A 401 -30.96 -15.49 -11.67
N GLY A 402 -30.02 -16.18 -11.03
CA GLY A 402 -29.26 -17.30 -11.60
C GLY A 402 -28.24 -16.90 -12.68
N ARG A 403 -27.94 -15.60 -12.82
CA ARG A 403 -26.89 -15.11 -13.70
C ARG A 403 -25.56 -15.10 -12.96
N SER A 404 -24.52 -15.67 -13.57
CA SER A 404 -23.20 -15.73 -12.96
C SER A 404 -22.48 -14.37 -13.04
N GLU A 405 -21.58 -14.10 -12.09
CA GLU A 405 -20.72 -12.91 -12.08
C GLU A 405 -19.92 -12.79 -13.38
N ARG A 406 -19.49 -13.91 -13.96
CA ARG A 406 -18.81 -13.95 -15.27
C ARG A 406 -19.73 -13.54 -16.41
N GLU A 407 -20.98 -14.01 -16.41
CA GLU A 407 -21.99 -13.58 -17.40
C GLU A 407 -22.23 -12.07 -17.31
N ILE A 408 -22.39 -11.53 -16.09
CA ILE A 408 -22.54 -10.09 -15.85
C ILE A 408 -21.30 -9.32 -16.29
N MET A 409 -20.09 -9.83 -16.04
CA MET A 409 -18.85 -9.21 -16.48
C MET A 409 -18.77 -9.13 -18.01
N LEU A 410 -19.08 -10.21 -18.72
CA LEU A 410 -19.10 -10.23 -20.19
C LEU A 410 -20.13 -9.24 -20.74
N ALA A 411 -21.35 -9.24 -20.20
CA ALA A 411 -22.38 -8.27 -20.56
C ALA A 411 -21.93 -6.82 -20.33
N THR A 412 -21.28 -6.55 -19.19
CA THR A 412 -20.72 -5.25 -18.85
C THR A 412 -19.64 -4.83 -19.85
N THR A 413 -18.70 -5.72 -20.18
CA THR A 413 -17.62 -5.43 -21.13
C THR A 413 -18.15 -5.11 -22.54
N GLU A 414 -19.17 -5.84 -22.99
CA GLU A 414 -19.81 -5.63 -24.28
C GLU A 414 -20.57 -4.28 -24.32
N LEU A 415 -21.31 -3.95 -23.26
CA LEU A 415 -21.98 -2.65 -23.11
C LEU A 415 -20.99 -1.49 -23.16
N HIS A 416 -19.84 -1.61 -22.47
CA HIS A 416 -18.77 -0.63 -22.55
C HIS A 416 -18.14 -0.56 -23.94
N GLY A 417 -17.95 -1.71 -24.62
CA GLY A 417 -17.40 -1.79 -25.98
C GLY A 417 -18.26 -1.04 -27.00
N ARG A 418 -19.58 -1.26 -26.99
CA ARG A 418 -20.53 -0.60 -27.91
C ARG A 418 -20.51 0.92 -27.79
N ARG A 419 -20.30 1.43 -26.57
CA ARG A 419 -20.36 2.86 -26.29
C ARG A 419 -19.00 3.54 -26.25
N ARG A 420 -17.87 2.82 -26.30
CA ARG A 420 -16.55 3.44 -26.57
C ARG A 420 -16.49 4.15 -27.91
N ASN A 421 -17.31 3.72 -28.88
CA ASN A 421 -17.43 4.37 -30.18
C ASN A 421 -18.29 5.66 -30.14
N HIS A 422 -18.98 5.93 -29.02
CA HIS A 422 -19.77 7.14 -28.82
C HIS A 422 -19.13 7.99 -27.71
N ALA A 423 -18.85 9.27 -27.99
CA ALA A 423 -18.00 10.15 -27.18
C ALA A 423 -18.55 10.58 -25.79
N ALA A 424 -19.50 9.85 -25.19
CA ALA A 424 -20.14 10.19 -23.92
C ALA A 424 -19.72 9.26 -22.77
N SER A 425 -19.54 9.83 -21.57
CA SER A 425 -19.32 9.08 -20.34
C SER A 425 -20.55 8.23 -20.00
N PHE A 426 -20.42 6.91 -20.10
CA PHE A 426 -21.52 5.97 -19.84
C PHE A 426 -21.27 5.16 -18.57
N ASN A 427 -22.22 5.22 -17.64
CA ASN A 427 -22.24 4.38 -16.44
C ASN A 427 -23.19 3.20 -16.66
N VAL A 428 -22.67 1.97 -16.56
CA VAL A 428 -23.48 0.74 -16.60
C VAL A 428 -24.30 0.64 -15.31
N THR A 429 -25.60 0.35 -15.46
CA THR A 429 -26.56 0.18 -14.38
C THR A 429 -27.24 -1.19 -14.49
N ALA A 430 -27.88 -1.65 -13.42
CA ALA A 430 -28.63 -2.91 -13.41
C ALA A 430 -29.67 -3.01 -14.52
N ARG A 431 -30.37 -1.91 -14.83
CA ARG A 431 -31.35 -1.86 -15.93
C ARG A 431 -30.70 -2.06 -17.30
N HIS A 432 -29.59 -1.38 -17.58
CA HIS A 432 -28.85 -1.60 -18.82
C HIS A 432 -28.37 -3.05 -18.97
N LEU A 433 -28.00 -3.70 -17.85
CA LEU A 433 -27.62 -5.11 -17.83
C LEU A 433 -28.83 -6.02 -18.09
N ALA A 434 -29.96 -5.79 -17.42
CA ALA A 434 -31.18 -6.57 -17.61
C ALA A 434 -31.69 -6.48 -19.06
N GLU A 435 -31.82 -5.27 -19.60
CA GLU A 435 -32.21 -5.04 -20.99
C GLU A 435 -31.25 -5.71 -21.99
N PHE A 436 -29.95 -5.67 -21.71
CA PHE A 436 -28.97 -6.35 -22.55
C PHE A 436 -29.14 -7.87 -22.48
N LEU A 437 -29.27 -8.44 -21.28
CA LEU A 437 -29.40 -9.89 -21.07
C LEU A 437 -30.67 -10.48 -21.70
N GLU A 438 -31.72 -9.68 -21.86
CA GLU A 438 -32.97 -10.03 -22.57
C GLU A 438 -32.87 -9.85 -24.09
N SER A 439 -31.83 -9.19 -24.59
CA SER A 439 -31.66 -8.97 -26.04
C SER A 439 -31.14 -10.21 -26.76
N VAL A 440 -31.68 -10.50 -27.95
CA VAL A 440 -31.30 -11.65 -28.79
C VAL A 440 -29.79 -11.68 -29.11
N LYS A 441 -29.17 -10.51 -29.31
CA LYS A 441 -27.72 -10.42 -29.57
C LYS A 441 -26.88 -10.79 -28.34
N ALA A 442 -27.40 -10.64 -27.13
CA ALA A 442 -26.71 -11.09 -25.93
C ALA A 442 -26.76 -12.61 -25.79
N GLU A 443 -27.79 -13.27 -26.32
CA GLU A 443 -27.84 -14.73 -26.34
C GLU A 443 -26.63 -15.28 -27.09
N GLU A 444 -26.40 -14.88 -28.34
CA GLU A 444 -25.23 -15.35 -29.12
C GLU A 444 -23.89 -15.17 -28.39
N ILE A 445 -23.69 -14.01 -27.74
CA ILE A 445 -22.44 -13.67 -27.05
C ILE A 445 -22.28 -14.46 -25.75
N LEU A 446 -23.36 -14.66 -25.00
CA LEU A 446 -23.31 -15.25 -23.65
C LEU A 446 -23.59 -16.75 -23.64
N LEU A 447 -24.12 -17.33 -24.73
CA LEU A 447 -24.47 -18.75 -24.83
C LEU A 447 -23.33 -19.67 -24.40
N THR A 448 -22.10 -19.39 -24.84
CA THR A 448 -20.93 -20.21 -24.47
C THR A 448 -20.69 -20.19 -22.96
N GLN A 449 -20.85 -19.03 -22.31
CA GLN A 449 -20.68 -18.91 -20.86
C GLN A 449 -21.82 -19.62 -20.12
N ARG A 450 -23.07 -19.49 -20.58
CA ARG A 450 -24.24 -20.17 -20.00
C ARG A 450 -24.13 -21.69 -20.07
N LEU A 451 -23.63 -22.23 -21.19
CA LEU A 451 -23.39 -23.67 -21.34
C LEU A 451 -22.36 -24.18 -20.32
N ARG A 452 -21.24 -23.44 -20.15
CA ARG A 452 -20.23 -23.74 -19.13
C ARG A 452 -20.77 -23.68 -17.72
N ASP A 453 -21.57 -22.66 -17.41
CA ASP A 453 -22.17 -22.49 -16.10
C ASP A 453 -23.17 -23.62 -15.80
N ARG A 454 -23.98 -24.04 -16.79
CA ARG A 454 -24.89 -25.19 -16.68
C ARG A 454 -24.17 -26.51 -16.44
N GLU A 455 -23.09 -26.79 -17.18
CA GLU A 455 -22.27 -27.98 -16.93
C GLU A 455 -21.69 -27.98 -15.51
N SER A 456 -21.16 -26.84 -15.08
CA SER A 456 -20.60 -26.71 -13.73
C SER A 456 -21.65 -26.85 -12.62
N LEU A 457 -22.88 -26.38 -12.87
CA LEU A 457 -23.99 -26.48 -11.93
C LEU A 457 -24.41 -27.94 -11.70
N GLY A 458 -24.43 -28.78 -12.74
CA GLY A 458 -24.70 -30.21 -12.58
C GLY A 458 -23.69 -30.90 -11.64
N ILE A 459 -22.41 -30.54 -11.76
CA ILE A 459 -21.35 -31.06 -10.88
C ILE A 459 -21.53 -30.56 -9.45
N ARG A 460 -21.76 -29.25 -9.25
CA ARG A 460 -21.95 -28.66 -7.92
C ARG A 460 -23.15 -29.26 -7.18
N LEU A 461 -24.30 -29.40 -7.85
CA LEU A 461 -25.49 -30.01 -7.25
C LEU A 461 -25.25 -31.49 -6.90
N GLY A 462 -24.51 -32.23 -7.74
CA GLY A 462 -24.13 -33.61 -7.44
C GLY A 462 -23.26 -33.74 -6.17
N ILE A 463 -22.37 -32.78 -5.93
CA ILE A 463 -21.56 -32.73 -4.70
C ILE A 463 -22.44 -32.47 -3.47
N VAL A 464 -23.39 -31.52 -3.56
CA VAL A 464 -24.30 -31.18 -2.46
C VAL A 464 -25.19 -32.37 -2.09
N ALA A 465 -25.77 -33.06 -3.08
CA ALA A 465 -26.56 -34.27 -2.84
C ALA A 465 -25.74 -35.40 -2.18
N GLY A 466 -24.46 -35.53 -2.54
CA GLY A 466 -23.54 -36.45 -1.85
C GLY A 466 -23.24 -36.04 -0.40
N ALA A 467 -23.20 -34.73 -0.12
CA ALA A 467 -22.99 -34.19 1.23
C ALA A 467 -24.22 -34.36 2.13
N GLU A 468 -25.43 -34.22 1.59
CA GLU A 468 -26.67 -34.48 2.33
C GLU A 468 -26.82 -35.96 2.72
N ASN A 469 -26.45 -36.87 1.82
CA ASN A 469 -26.41 -38.31 2.13
C ASN A 469 -25.39 -38.65 3.23
N THR A 470 -24.25 -37.97 3.28
CA THR A 470 -23.24 -38.20 4.33
C THR A 470 -23.65 -37.58 5.67
N LYS A 471 -24.33 -36.43 5.69
CA LYS A 471 -24.96 -35.90 6.90
C LYS A 471 -25.97 -36.88 7.50
N ALA A 472 -26.82 -37.49 6.68
CA ALA A 472 -27.79 -38.48 7.15
C ALA A 472 -27.12 -39.71 7.80
N VAL A 473 -25.97 -40.16 7.28
CA VAL A 473 -25.20 -41.28 7.86
C VAL A 473 -24.53 -40.90 9.18
N VAL A 474 -24.04 -39.66 9.30
CA VAL A 474 -23.40 -39.15 10.53
C VAL A 474 -24.43 -38.94 11.65
N GLU A 475 -25.63 -38.44 11.33
CA GLU A 475 -26.72 -38.30 12.31
C GLU A 475 -27.23 -39.65 12.83
N GLN A 476 -27.21 -40.71 12.00
CA GLN A 476 -27.56 -42.06 12.42
C GLN A 476 -26.53 -42.72 13.37
N HIS A 477 -25.29 -42.26 13.35
CA HIS A 477 -24.20 -42.75 14.23
C HIS A 477 -23.90 -41.79 15.40
N ALA A 478 -24.69 -40.73 15.56
CA ALA A 478 -24.61 -39.90 16.75
C ALA A 478 -25.11 -40.71 17.96
N PRO A 479 -24.36 -40.79 19.08
CA PRO A 479 -24.84 -41.48 20.26
C PRO A 479 -26.13 -40.82 20.74
N ALA A 480 -27.14 -41.65 21.05
CA ALA A 480 -28.43 -41.19 21.55
C ALA A 480 -28.21 -40.22 22.71
N ARG A 481 -28.83 -39.03 22.63
CA ARG A 481 -28.85 -38.10 23.77
C ARG A 481 -29.39 -38.87 24.98
N PRO A 482 -28.70 -38.83 26.14
CA PRO A 482 -29.18 -39.53 27.31
C PRO A 482 -30.57 -38.98 27.65
N THR A 483 -31.52 -39.91 27.73
CA THR A 483 -32.86 -39.68 28.25
C THR A 483 -32.72 -39.07 29.63
N LYS A 484 -33.43 -37.95 29.86
CA LYS A 484 -33.56 -37.35 31.19
C LYS A 484 -34.26 -38.35 32.10
N ASP A 485 -33.48 -39.12 32.84
CA ASP A 485 -33.98 -39.80 34.03
C ASP A 485 -33.81 -38.91 35.26
N VAL A 486 -34.83 -39.06 36.07
CA VAL A 486 -35.24 -38.32 37.26
C VAL A 486 -34.15 -38.29 38.32
N GLY A 487 -34.06 -37.16 39.02
CA GLY A 487 -32.96 -36.84 39.94
C GLY A 487 -32.85 -37.73 41.17
N VAL A 488 -31.63 -37.74 41.71
CA VAL A 488 -31.31 -37.94 43.13
C VAL A 488 -30.12 -37.03 43.45
N ASP A 489 -30.22 -36.35 44.58
CA ASP A 489 -29.32 -35.34 45.14
C ASP A 489 -27.92 -35.85 45.57
N GLU A 490 -27.00 -34.88 45.67
CA GLU A 490 -25.76 -34.82 46.50
C GLU A 490 -24.67 -35.90 46.25
N VAL A 491 -23.38 -35.57 46.09
CA VAL A 491 -22.50 -34.82 47.01
C VAL A 491 -21.34 -34.20 46.24
N VAL A 492 -20.99 -32.97 46.63
CA VAL A 492 -19.82 -32.18 46.20
C VAL A 492 -18.52 -32.88 46.60
N GLY A 493 -17.58 -33.00 45.65
CA GLY A 493 -16.21 -33.44 45.91
C GLY A 493 -15.23 -32.84 44.90
N GLU A 494 -14.52 -31.79 45.33
CA GLU A 494 -13.39 -31.19 44.64
C GLU A 494 -12.28 -32.21 44.35
N LEU A 495 -11.65 -32.14 43.18
CA LEU A 495 -10.18 -32.24 43.09
C LEU A 495 -9.67 -31.69 41.75
N TYR A 496 -8.98 -30.56 41.82
CA TYR A 496 -8.07 -30.10 40.79
C TYR A 496 -6.90 -31.08 40.66
N GLY A 497 -6.52 -31.39 39.42
CA GLY A 497 -5.28 -32.09 39.08
C GLY A 497 -4.76 -31.55 37.75
N GLU A 498 -3.71 -30.75 37.84
CA GLU A 498 -2.89 -30.23 36.75
C GLU A 498 -2.42 -31.36 35.82
N PHE A 499 -2.37 -31.12 34.51
CA PHE A 499 -1.24 -31.41 33.61
C PHE A 499 -1.44 -30.73 32.25
#